data_AF-A0A183P3I9-F1
#
_entry.id   AF-A0A183P3I9-F1
#
_cell.length_a   1.000
_cell.length_b   1.000
_cell.length_c   1.000
_cell.angle_alpha   90.00
_cell.angle_beta   90.00
_cell.angle_gamma   90.00
#
_symmetry.space_group_name_H-M   'P 1'
#
loop_
_entity.id
_entity.type
_entity.pdbx_description
1 polymer ?
#
loop_
_entity_poly.entity_id
_entity_poly.type
_entity_poly.pdbx_seq_one_letter_code
_entity_poly.pdbx_strand_id
1 'polypeptide(L)'
;MIGEILDDQNLKRRFHASTCQTTTVVKPFACMMPMKLDEGWNQVQFDLADFTRRAYGTTYIEAVKLSIHANCRLRRVYFCDRIYSEDELPRDYKLYLPLHPISSSSSRIHHNHNQQPRAISDGKTSSNR
;
A
#
# COMPACT_ATOMS: atom_id res chain seq x y z
N MET A 1 -2.90 17.50 2.39
CA MET A 1 -2.91 17.58 0.91
C MET A 1 -4.07 18.46 0.49
N ILE A 2 -3.88 19.38 -0.45
CA ILE A 2 -4.96 20.15 -1.08
C ILE A 2 -4.93 19.90 -2.58
N GLY A 3 -6.03 19.41 -3.15
CA GLY A 3 -6.25 19.29 -4.59
C GLY A 3 -7.31 20.30 -5.05
N GLU A 4 -7.04 21.04 -6.12
CA GLU A 4 -8.01 21.88 -6.81
C GLU A 4 -8.43 21.16 -8.09
N ILE A 5 -9.74 21.05 -8.29
CA ILE A 5 -10.32 20.42 -9.48
C ILE A 5 -11.28 21.37 -10.18
N LEU A 6 -11.47 21.13 -11.47
CA LEU A 6 -12.52 21.72 -12.28
C LEU A 6 -13.61 20.68 -12.53
N ASP A 7 -14.86 21.08 -12.35
CA ASP A 7 -16.02 20.27 -12.67
C ASP A 7 -16.67 20.64 -14.02
N ASP A 8 -17.68 19.86 -14.42
CA ASP A 8 -18.49 20.08 -15.62
C ASP A 8 -19.31 21.38 -15.63
N GLN A 9 -19.51 22.00 -14.47
CA GLN A 9 -20.12 23.32 -14.35
C GLN A 9 -19.08 24.45 -14.42
N ASN A 10 -17.83 24.12 -14.77
CA ASN A 10 -16.71 25.05 -14.84
C ASN A 10 -16.45 25.77 -13.50
N LEU A 11 -16.81 25.12 -12.39
CA LEU A 11 -16.56 25.58 -11.03
C LEU A 11 -15.30 24.91 -10.48
N LYS A 12 -14.47 25.74 -9.88
CA LYS A 12 -13.26 25.27 -9.18
C LYS A 12 -13.62 24.85 -7.77
N ARG A 13 -13.30 23.60 -7.44
CA ARG A 13 -13.55 23.03 -6.11
C ARG A 13 -12.25 22.57 -5.48
N ARG A 14 -12.17 22.69 -4.16
CA ARG A 14 -10.98 22.34 -3.38
C ARG A 14 -11.23 21.14 -2.49
N PHE A 15 -10.46 20.10 -2.66
CA PHE A 15 -10.40 18.96 -1.76
C PHE A 15 -9.25 19.14 -0.79
N HIS A 16 -9.54 19.18 0.51
CA HIS A 16 -8.55 19.27 1.56
C HIS A 16 -8.55 17.97 2.36
N ALA A 17 -7.53 17.15 2.12
CA ALA A 17 -7.34 15.91 2.84
C ALA A 17 -6.29 16.15 3.95
N SER A 18 -6.66 15.96 5.21
CA SER A 18 -5.78 16.29 6.35
C SER A 18 -5.93 15.31 7.51
N THR A 19 -4.86 15.14 8.29
CA THR A 19 -4.83 14.25 9.46
C THR A 19 -5.35 14.91 10.75
N CYS A 20 -5.41 16.25 10.79
CA CYS A 20 -5.94 17.00 11.92
C CYS A 20 -7.48 17.11 11.91
N GLN A 21 -8.10 16.79 10.77
CA GLN A 21 -9.55 16.75 10.64
C GLN A 21 -10.04 15.33 10.91
N THR A 22 -11.11 15.22 11.70
CA THR A 22 -11.73 13.95 12.06
C THR A 22 -13.05 13.71 11.31
N THR A 23 -13.69 14.78 10.85
CA THR A 23 -15.01 14.73 10.22
C THR A 23 -14.95 15.27 8.79
N THR A 24 -15.63 14.60 7.88
CA THR A 24 -15.83 15.09 6.51
C THR A 24 -16.80 16.26 6.51
N VAL A 25 -16.39 17.40 5.95
CA VAL A 25 -17.24 18.58 5.82
C VAL A 25 -17.28 19.02 4.37
N VAL A 26 -18.47 19.00 3.78
CA VAL A 26 -18.70 19.45 2.41
C VAL A 26 -19.21 20.89 2.46
N LYS A 27 -18.44 21.82 1.90
CA LYS A 27 -18.86 23.19 1.59
C LYS A 27 -18.95 23.35 0.07
N PRO A 28 -19.72 24.32 -0.45
CA PRO A 28 -19.93 24.49 -1.89
C PRO A 28 -18.64 24.51 -2.72
N PHE A 29 -17.59 25.19 -2.25
CA PHE A 29 -16.31 25.30 -2.97
C PHE A 29 -15.18 24.48 -2.36
N ALA A 30 -15.39 23.86 -1.21
CA ALA A 30 -14.35 23.12 -0.52
C ALA A 30 -14.90 21.89 0.22
N CYS A 31 -14.29 20.73 0.00
CA CYS A 31 -14.55 19.54 0.76
C CYS A 31 -13.34 19.21 1.64
N MET A 32 -13.57 19.13 2.94
CA MET A 32 -12.58 18.78 3.94
C MET A 32 -12.76 17.30 4.28
N MET A 33 -11.71 16.51 4.16
CA MET A 33 -11.73 15.06 4.32
C MET A 33 -10.68 14.64 5.34
N PRO A 34 -11.05 13.80 6.32
CA PRO A 34 -10.11 13.23 7.25
C PRO A 34 -9.22 12.21 6.53
N MET A 35 -7.92 12.21 6.84
CA MET A 35 -6.98 11.18 6.43
C MET A 35 -6.51 10.42 7.66
N LYS A 36 -6.64 9.09 7.61
CA LYS A 36 -5.96 8.20 8.56
C LYS A 36 -4.73 7.64 7.88
N LEU A 37 -3.62 7.68 8.60
CA LEU A 37 -2.33 7.15 8.18
C LEU A 37 -1.86 6.18 9.25
N ASP A 38 -1.32 5.04 8.82
CA ASP A 38 -0.74 4.04 9.69
C ASP A 38 0.74 4.34 9.94
N GLU A 39 1.36 3.58 10.85
CA GLU A 39 2.79 3.71 11.12
C GLU A 39 3.62 3.26 9.91
N GLY A 40 4.53 4.13 9.44
CA GLY A 40 5.46 3.83 8.34
C GLY A 40 5.10 4.50 7.00
N TRP A 41 5.41 3.81 5.90
CA TRP A 41 5.12 4.30 4.55
C TRP A 41 3.68 3.96 4.16
N ASN A 42 2.90 4.99 3.88
CA ASN A 42 1.50 4.86 3.50
C ASN A 42 1.31 5.14 2.01
N GLN A 43 0.52 4.32 1.33
CA GLN A 43 0.04 4.63 -0.01
C GLN A 43 -1.36 5.25 0.09
N VAL A 44 -1.45 6.56 -0.15
CA VAL A 44 -2.72 7.27 -0.19
C VAL A 44 -3.21 7.34 -1.63
N GLN A 45 -4.39 6.79 -1.87
CA GLN A 45 -5.09 6.92 -3.14
C GLN A 45 -6.23 7.92 -3.00
N PHE A 46 -6.35 8.81 -3.97
CA PHE A 46 -7.35 9.86 -3.94
C PHE A 46 -8.13 9.88 -5.26
N ASP A 47 -9.30 9.22 -5.25
CA ASP A 47 -10.17 9.14 -6.42
C ASP A 47 -10.96 10.45 -6.58
N LEU A 48 -10.39 11.37 -7.36
CA LEU A 48 -11.00 12.68 -7.63
C LEU A 48 -12.38 12.57 -8.29
N ALA A 49 -12.59 11.57 -9.14
CA ALA A 49 -13.85 11.41 -9.87
C ALA A 49 -14.98 10.98 -8.94
N ASP A 50 -14.73 9.96 -8.11
CA ASP A 50 -15.72 9.47 -7.16
C ASP A 50 -16.00 10.50 -6.04
N PHE A 51 -14.97 11.19 -5.55
CA PHE A 51 -15.15 12.24 -4.55
C PHE A 51 -15.97 13.42 -5.07
N THR A 52 -15.74 13.86 -6.31
CA THR A 52 -16.50 14.97 -6.91
C THR A 52 -17.97 14.59 -7.08
N ARG A 53 -18.23 13.38 -7.58
CA ARG A 53 -19.59 12.85 -7.74
C ARG A 53 -20.32 12.72 -6.40
N ARG A 54 -19.66 12.19 -5.35
CA ARG A 54 -20.29 12.01 -4.04
C ARG A 54 -20.51 13.32 -3.28
N ALA A 55 -19.59 14.27 -3.37
CA ALA A 55 -19.68 15.53 -2.63
C ALA A 55 -20.63 16.54 -3.29
N TYR A 56 -20.63 16.60 -4.63
CA TYR A 56 -21.30 17.67 -5.38
C TYR A 56 -22.28 17.17 -6.44
N GLY A 57 -22.28 15.88 -6.77
CA GLY A 57 -23.13 15.34 -7.84
C GLY A 57 -22.65 15.72 -9.25
N THR A 58 -21.47 16.30 -9.40
CA THR A 58 -20.90 16.76 -10.66
C THR A 58 -19.82 15.82 -11.19
N THR A 59 -19.48 15.97 -12.47
CA THR A 59 -18.43 15.18 -13.12
C THR A 59 -17.08 15.88 -12.99
N TYR A 60 -16.05 15.12 -12.61
CA TYR A 60 -14.66 15.58 -12.61
C TYR A 60 -14.14 15.73 -14.05
N ILE A 61 -13.53 16.87 -14.37
CA ILE A 61 -12.88 17.12 -15.66
C ILE A 61 -11.37 17.05 -15.53
N GLU A 62 -10.79 17.95 -14.74
CA GLU A 62 -9.34 18.08 -14.62
C GLU A 62 -8.89 18.48 -13.22
N ALA A 63 -7.65 18.12 -12.89
CA ALA A 63 -6.96 18.55 -11.69
C ALA A 63 -6.11 19.78 -12.03
N VAL A 64 -6.47 20.92 -11.47
CA VAL A 64 -5.81 22.21 -11.75
C VAL A 64 -4.52 22.34 -10.97
N LYS A 65 -4.55 21.97 -9.68
CA LYS A 65 -3.41 22.17 -8.78
C LYS A 65 -3.39 21.16 -7.65
N LEU A 66 -2.21 20.61 -7.37
CA LEU A 66 -1.96 19.79 -6.18
C LEU A 66 -0.95 20.50 -5.26
N SER A 67 -1.34 20.71 -4.00
CA SER A 67 -0.50 21.32 -2.96
C SER A 67 -0.31 20.37 -1.79
N ILE A 68 0.93 19.93 -1.57
CA ILE A 68 1.28 19.08 -0.42
C ILE A 68 1.95 19.97 0.63
N HIS A 69 1.44 19.90 1.86
CA HIS A 69 1.93 20.72 2.98
C HIS A 69 3.10 20.02 3.68
N ALA A 70 3.80 20.75 4.56
CA ALA A 70 4.94 20.27 5.33
C ALA A 70 4.61 19.07 6.24
N ASN A 71 5.64 18.53 6.91
CA ASN A 71 5.57 17.33 7.77
C ASN A 71 5.15 16.04 7.04
N CYS A 72 5.57 15.89 5.79
CA CYS A 72 5.44 14.64 5.06
C CYS A 72 6.77 14.24 4.40
N ARG A 73 7.02 12.93 4.26
CA ARG A 73 8.09 12.38 3.44
C ARG A 73 7.46 11.77 2.19
N LEU A 74 7.75 12.35 1.03
CA LEU A 74 7.21 11.88 -0.24
C LEU A 74 8.21 10.96 -0.91
N ARG A 75 7.75 9.78 -1.33
CA ARG A 75 8.54 8.89 -2.19
C ARG A 75 8.16 9.07 -3.65
N ARG A 76 6.86 9.05 -3.95
CA ARG A 76 6.29 9.15 -5.30
C ARG A 76 4.95 9.84 -5.26
N VAL A 77 4.66 10.67 -6.25
CA VAL A 77 3.36 11.27 -6.51
C VAL A 77 3.10 11.12 -8.00
N TYR A 78 1.97 10.55 -8.37
CA TYR A 78 1.60 10.28 -9.76
C TYR A 78 0.09 10.35 -9.92
N PHE A 79 -0.36 10.62 -11.14
CA PHE A 79 -1.75 10.49 -11.55
C PHE A 79 -1.95 9.12 -12.22
N CYS A 80 -3.12 8.54 -12.04
CA CYS A 80 -3.53 7.32 -12.71
C CYS A 80 -4.97 7.45 -13.19
N ASP A 81 -5.26 6.87 -14.35
CA ASP A 81 -6.61 6.84 -14.92
C ASP A 81 -7.55 5.90 -14.14
N ARG A 82 -6.98 4.92 -13.44
CA ARG A 82 -7.70 3.94 -12.62
C ARG A 82 -6.90 3.55 -11.38
N ILE A 83 -7.61 3.00 -10.39
CA ILE A 83 -6.99 2.41 -9.21
C ILE A 83 -6.34 1.09 -9.63
N TYR A 84 -5.02 1.08 -9.72
CA TYR A 84 -4.24 -0.13 -9.96
C TYR A 84 -3.93 -0.83 -8.63
N SER A 85 -4.18 -2.14 -8.59
CA SER A 85 -3.75 -3.00 -7.48
C SER A 85 -2.23 -3.22 -7.54
N GLU A 86 -1.58 -3.41 -6.39
CA GLU A 86 -0.12 -3.53 -6.31
C GLU A 86 0.47 -4.47 -7.36
N ASP A 87 -0.16 -5.61 -7.65
CA ASP A 87 0.31 -6.62 -8.60
C ASP A 87 0.52 -6.10 -10.03
N GLU A 88 -0.30 -5.15 -10.48
CA GLU A 88 -0.25 -4.58 -11.83
C GLU A 88 0.73 -3.40 -11.94
N LEU A 89 1.19 -2.86 -10.80
CA LEU A 89 2.17 -1.78 -10.82
C LEU A 89 3.55 -2.32 -11.21
N PRO A 90 4.27 -1.66 -12.14
CA PRO A 90 5.67 -1.96 -12.41
C PRO A 90 6.48 -1.95 -11.11
N ARG A 91 7.56 -2.75 -11.01
CA ARG A 91 8.39 -2.85 -9.78
C ARG A 91 8.88 -1.50 -9.28
N ASP A 92 9.03 -0.53 -10.18
CA ASP A 92 9.43 0.84 -9.86
C ASP A 92 8.35 1.66 -9.16
N TYR A 93 7.14 1.16 -8.98
CA TYR A 93 6.06 1.84 -8.26
C TYR A 93 5.60 1.09 -7.01
N LYS A 94 5.94 -0.20 -6.88
CA LYS A 94 5.67 -1.01 -5.67
C LYS A 94 6.40 -0.46 -4.45
N LEU A 95 5.70 -0.45 -3.31
CA LEU A 95 6.17 0.06 -2.03
C LEU A 95 7.00 -1.02 -1.31
N TYR A 96 8.16 -1.39 -1.86
CA TYR A 96 9.03 -2.33 -1.15
C TYR A 96 9.55 -1.69 0.14
N LEU A 97 9.24 -2.32 1.28
CA LEU A 97 9.96 -2.15 2.52
C LEU A 97 11.41 -2.63 2.27
N PRO A 98 12.46 -1.93 2.73
CA PRO A 98 13.81 -2.44 2.60
C PRO A 98 13.92 -3.74 3.39
N LEU A 99 13.84 -4.88 2.70
CA LEU A 99 14.23 -6.16 3.26
C LEU A 99 15.74 -6.06 3.49
N HIS A 100 16.14 -5.97 4.75
CA HIS A 100 17.50 -6.29 5.13
C HIS A 100 17.80 -7.69 4.57
N PRO A 101 18.86 -7.89 3.76
CA PRO A 101 19.19 -9.21 3.27
C PRO A 101 19.54 -10.07 4.49
N ILE A 102 18.62 -10.97 4.85
CA ILE A 102 18.91 -12.06 5.79
C ILE A 102 20.00 -12.88 5.10
N SER A 103 21.19 -12.83 5.65
CA SER A 103 22.33 -13.63 5.22
C SER A 103 21.91 -15.09 5.11
N SER A 104 21.86 -15.59 3.89
CA SER A 104 21.65 -17.00 3.57
C SER A 104 22.77 -17.84 4.17
N SER A 105 22.52 -18.47 5.32
CA SER A 105 23.32 -19.61 5.78
C SER A 105 23.03 -20.80 4.88
N SER A 106 23.83 -20.89 3.81
CA SER A 106 23.86 -22.04 2.92
C SER A 106 24.25 -23.29 3.71
N SER A 107 23.36 -24.26 3.78
CA SER A 107 23.64 -25.65 4.18
C SER A 107 24.72 -26.22 3.26
N ARG A 108 25.97 -26.26 3.74
CA ARG A 108 27.09 -26.88 3.03
C ARG A 108 27.28 -28.30 3.58
N ILE A 109 26.89 -29.26 2.75
CA ILE A 109 27.08 -30.70 2.87
C ILE A 109 28.57 -31.00 3.14
N HIS A 110 28.86 -31.80 4.16
CA HIS A 110 30.16 -32.47 4.32
C HIS A 110 29.94 -33.97 4.49
N HIS A 111 30.40 -34.74 3.48
CA HIS A 111 30.65 -36.17 3.57
C HIS A 111 31.80 -36.43 4.54
N ASN A 112 31.69 -37.45 5.41
CA ASN A 112 32.77 -38.43 5.49
C ASN A 112 32.31 -39.82 5.96
N HIS A 113 32.96 -40.78 5.32
CA HIS A 113 32.91 -42.23 5.37
C HIS A 113 33.54 -42.79 6.65
N ASN A 114 32.86 -43.73 7.34
CA ASN A 114 33.49 -45.00 7.76
C ASN A 114 32.53 -45.98 8.48
N GLN A 115 32.54 -47.22 7.98
CA GLN A 115 32.49 -48.51 8.70
C GLN A 115 31.17 -49.00 9.35
N GLN A 116 30.51 -49.91 8.63
CA GLN A 116 29.83 -51.11 9.16
C GLN A 116 30.89 -52.17 9.57
N PRO A 117 30.61 -53.23 10.41
CA PRO A 117 29.46 -54.15 10.20
C PRO A 117 28.88 -54.98 11.39
N ARG A 118 27.70 -55.61 11.09
CA ARG A 118 27.05 -56.84 11.67
C ARG A 118 26.46 -56.75 13.10
N ALA A 119 25.32 -57.38 13.48
CA ALA A 119 24.60 -58.61 13.06
C ALA A 119 23.05 -58.46 13.30
N ILE A 120 22.13 -59.02 12.46
CA ILE A 120 21.33 -60.28 12.62
C ILE A 120 20.65 -60.41 14.01
N SER A 121 19.35 -60.62 14.27
CA SER A 121 18.10 -60.84 13.51
C SER A 121 16.87 -60.75 14.45
N ASP A 122 15.66 -60.77 13.85
CA ASP A 122 14.38 -61.34 14.33
C ASP A 122 13.60 -60.73 15.52
N GLY A 123 12.43 -60.16 15.20
CA GLY A 123 11.13 -60.83 15.44
C GLY A 123 10.39 -60.65 16.78
N LYS A 124 9.23 -59.96 16.69
CA LYS A 124 8.00 -60.06 17.53
C LYS A 124 8.14 -59.52 18.98
N THR A 125 7.20 -58.87 19.66
CA THR A 125 5.73 -59.00 19.84
C THR A 125 5.26 -57.70 20.54
N SER A 126 4.18 -57.04 20.09
CA SER A 126 2.82 -57.07 20.68
C SER A 126 2.58 -56.30 21.99
N SER A 127 1.57 -55.41 21.92
CA SER A 127 0.44 -55.26 22.87
C SER A 127 0.60 -54.45 24.17
N ASN A 128 -0.21 -53.38 24.23
CA ASN A 128 -1.10 -52.94 25.33
C ASN A 128 -0.77 -53.41 26.76
N ARG A 129 -0.55 -52.45 27.67
CA ARG A 129 -1.58 -51.86 28.54
C ARG A 129 -0.97 -50.72 29.36
#